data_AF-A0A8S8ZED0-F1
#
_entry.id   AF-A0A8S8ZED0-F1
#
_cell.length_a   1.000
_cell.length_b   1.000
_cell.length_c   1.000
_cell.angle_alpha   90.00
_cell.angle_beta   90.00
_cell.angle_gamma   90.00
#
_symmetry.space_group_name_H-M   'P 1'
#
loop_
_entity.id
_entity.type
_entity.pdbx_description
1 polymer ?
#
loop_
_entity_poly.entity_id
_entity_poly.type
_entity_poly.pdbx_seq_one_letter_code
_entity_poly.pdbx_strand_id
1 'polypeptide(L)'
;MGGVLEEVPLRVILPDQWELRYSAMQSVIEGSPGDFTVFRHQAPVASDIRITLGENMPPNAIAERRAGNSLIPLTAPTEYTGECTDSILDDTQQWWTVHRNGTMVVDSSEENLEFIAAEAGFLDGEVATINLHCMDEFSVSSTLKEDILVDGTDPAWEATFEFPCRR
;
A
#
# COMPACT_ATOMS: atom_id res chain seq x y z
N MET A 1 -17.28 48.32 -16.76
CA MET A 1 -18.37 47.36 -16.50
C MET A 1 -17.72 46.06 -16.08
N GLY A 2 -17.71 45.78 -14.78
CA GLY A 2 -17.23 44.50 -14.25
C GLY A 2 -18.35 43.48 -14.37
N GLY A 3 -18.21 42.53 -15.29
CA GLY A 3 -19.07 41.36 -15.32
C GLY A 3 -18.63 40.44 -14.19
N VAL A 4 -19.51 40.19 -13.22
CA VAL A 4 -19.34 39.06 -12.31
C VAL A 4 -19.50 37.81 -13.16
N LEU A 5 -18.39 37.15 -13.48
CA LEU A 5 -18.41 35.80 -14.03
C LEU A 5 -18.81 34.89 -12.87
N GLU A 6 -20.07 34.45 -12.87
CA GLU A 6 -20.55 33.41 -11.97
C GLU A 6 -19.93 32.08 -12.41
N GLU A 7 -18.86 31.68 -11.74
CA GLU A 7 -18.18 30.42 -12.03
C GLU A 7 -18.79 29.29 -11.20
N VAL A 8 -19.93 28.79 -11.69
CA VAL A 8 -20.61 27.62 -11.12
C VAL A 8 -19.67 26.41 -11.15
N PRO A 9 -19.52 25.67 -10.04
CA PRO A 9 -18.78 24.41 -10.01
C PRO A 9 -19.31 23.43 -11.06
N LEU A 10 -18.41 22.72 -11.75
CA LEU A 10 -18.78 21.76 -12.78
C LEU A 10 -18.64 20.35 -12.22
N ARG A 11 -19.76 19.62 -12.12
CA ARG A 11 -19.77 18.21 -11.74
C ARG A 11 -19.59 17.33 -12.98
N VAL A 12 -18.68 16.37 -12.90
CA VAL A 12 -18.40 15.37 -13.93
C VAL A 12 -18.79 14.00 -13.38
N ILE A 13 -19.63 13.29 -14.12
CA ILE A 13 -20.01 11.91 -13.81
C ILE A 13 -19.54 11.05 -14.98
N LEU A 14 -18.68 10.09 -14.70
CA LEU A 14 -18.11 9.20 -15.69
C LEU A 14 -18.93 7.91 -15.81
N PRO A 15 -18.84 7.20 -16.94
CA PRO A 15 -19.31 5.82 -17.04
C PRO A 15 -18.61 4.93 -16.00
N ASP A 16 -19.19 3.75 -15.75
CA ASP A 16 -18.58 2.73 -14.88
C ASP A 16 -17.16 2.38 -15.35
N GLN A 17 -16.27 2.13 -14.39
CA GLN A 17 -14.84 1.84 -14.60
C GLN A 17 -14.05 2.94 -15.31
N TRP A 18 -14.51 4.19 -15.33
CA TRP A 18 -13.74 5.34 -15.80
C TRP A 18 -13.42 6.29 -14.65
N GLU A 19 -12.21 6.83 -14.66
CA GLU A 19 -11.73 7.68 -13.58
C GLU A 19 -10.84 8.85 -14.02
N LEU A 20 -10.72 9.84 -13.14
CA LEU A 20 -9.75 10.92 -13.25
C LEU A 20 -8.34 10.39 -12.94
N ARG A 21 -7.51 10.29 -13.99
CA ARG A 21 -6.13 9.80 -13.88
C ARG A 21 -5.12 10.90 -13.53
N TYR A 22 -5.36 12.12 -14.04
CA TYR A 22 -4.43 13.22 -13.83
C TYR A 22 -5.07 14.59 -14.08
N SER A 23 -4.69 15.57 -13.26
CA SER A 23 -4.89 16.99 -13.51
C SER A 23 -3.72 17.79 -12.96
N ALA A 24 -3.19 18.73 -13.75
CA ALA A 24 -2.19 19.69 -13.25
C ALA A 24 -2.78 20.69 -12.24
N MET A 25 -4.11 20.77 -12.15
CA MET A 25 -4.85 21.63 -11.22
C MET A 25 -5.69 20.77 -10.28
N GLN A 26 -5.12 19.69 -9.74
CA GLN A 26 -5.82 18.80 -8.81
C GLN A 26 -6.40 19.55 -7.59
N SER A 27 -5.74 20.62 -7.14
CA SER A 27 -6.14 21.38 -5.95
C SER A 27 -7.52 22.05 -6.04
N VAL A 28 -8.15 22.07 -7.22
CA VAL A 28 -9.51 22.62 -7.41
C VAL A 28 -10.53 21.54 -7.77
N ILE A 29 -10.19 20.27 -7.60
CA ILE A 29 -11.01 19.12 -7.93
C ILE A 29 -11.21 18.28 -6.65
N GLU A 30 -12.45 17.98 -6.32
CA GLU A 30 -12.81 17.16 -5.15
C GLU A 30 -13.93 16.19 -5.52
N GLY A 31 -14.01 15.06 -4.82
CA GLY A 31 -14.98 13.99 -5.05
C GLY A 31 -14.29 12.64 -5.17
N SER A 32 -14.94 11.70 -5.85
CA SER A 32 -14.39 10.37 -6.13
C SER A 32 -13.87 10.29 -7.57
N PRO A 33 -13.09 9.24 -7.92
CA PRO A 33 -12.48 9.14 -9.25
C PRO A 33 -13.50 9.16 -10.40
N GLY A 34 -14.70 8.59 -10.20
CA GLY A 34 -15.80 8.54 -11.17
C GLY A 34 -16.84 9.66 -11.07
N ASP A 35 -16.89 10.39 -9.95
CA ASP A 35 -17.85 11.48 -9.68
C ASP A 35 -17.19 12.61 -8.90
N PHE A 36 -16.73 13.63 -9.63
CA PHE A 36 -15.96 14.73 -9.06
C PHE A 36 -16.51 16.09 -9.50
N THR A 37 -16.20 17.10 -8.69
CA THR A 37 -16.56 18.50 -8.92
C THR A 37 -15.32 19.34 -9.13
N VAL A 38 -15.35 20.15 -10.18
CA VAL A 38 -14.30 21.12 -10.53
C VAL A 38 -14.74 22.51 -10.07
N PHE A 39 -14.06 23.05 -9.06
CA PHE A 39 -14.29 24.37 -8.50
C PHE A 39 -13.51 25.45 -9.24
N ARG A 40 -14.00 25.80 -10.44
CA ARG A 40 -13.29 26.75 -11.32
C ARG A 40 -12.99 28.11 -10.69
N HIS A 41 -13.87 28.59 -9.80
CA HIS A 41 -13.68 29.85 -9.07
C HIS A 41 -12.45 29.85 -8.14
N GLN A 42 -11.88 28.68 -7.84
CA GLN A 42 -10.68 28.52 -7.03
C GLN A 42 -9.41 28.37 -7.89
N ALA A 43 -9.54 28.35 -9.23
CA ALA A 43 -8.41 28.24 -10.13
C ALA A 43 -7.50 29.48 -9.98
N PRO A 44 -6.19 29.30 -9.76
CA PRO A 44 -5.25 30.40 -9.56
C PRO A 44 -4.94 31.17 -10.84
N VAL A 45 -5.39 30.66 -12.00
CA VAL A 45 -5.12 31.18 -13.33
C VAL A 45 -6.37 31.11 -14.20
N ALA A 46 -6.52 32.06 -15.12
CA ALA A 46 -7.64 32.11 -16.08
C ALA A 46 -7.50 31.12 -17.26
N SER A 47 -6.49 30.25 -17.24
CA SER A 47 -6.23 29.27 -18.30
C SER A 47 -7.10 28.02 -18.14
N ASP A 48 -7.21 27.25 -19.22
CA ASP A 48 -8.00 26.01 -19.27
C ASP A 48 -7.56 24.98 -18.22
N ILE A 49 -8.54 24.42 -17.50
CA ILE A 49 -8.36 23.25 -16.64
C ILE A 49 -8.31 22.01 -17.53
N ARG A 50 -7.21 21.25 -17.47
CA ARG A 50 -7.02 20.02 -18.25
C ARG A 50 -7.08 18.81 -17.35
N ILE A 51 -7.96 17.88 -17.71
CA ILE A 51 -8.19 16.63 -16.99
C ILE A 51 -7.95 15.48 -17.95
N THR A 52 -7.21 14.47 -17.49
CA THR A 52 -7.01 13.21 -18.20
C THR A 52 -7.89 12.15 -17.58
N LEU A 53 -8.73 11.53 -18.41
CA LEU A 53 -9.61 10.43 -18.03
C LEU A 53 -9.06 9.13 -18.60
N GLY A 54 -9.27 8.03 -17.89
CA GLY A 54 -8.89 6.69 -18.36
C GLY A 54 -9.79 5.61 -17.78
N GLU A 55 -9.67 4.41 -18.33
CA GLU A 55 -10.24 3.22 -17.71
C GLU A 55 -9.51 2.91 -16.40
N ASN A 56 -10.28 2.46 -15.41
CA ASN A 56 -9.79 2.07 -14.10
C ASN A 56 -8.78 0.93 -14.23
N MET A 57 -7.74 0.96 -13.40
CA MET A 57 -6.73 -0.09 -13.31
C MET A 57 -6.60 -0.51 -11.85
N PRO A 58 -6.28 -1.78 -11.56
CA PRO A 58 -6.06 -2.19 -10.18
C PRO A 58 -5.01 -1.31 -9.49
N PRO A 59 -5.18 -1.03 -8.18
CA PRO A 59 -4.19 -0.28 -7.41
C PRO A 59 -2.85 -1.01 -7.40
N ASN A 60 -1.76 -0.30 -7.16
CA ASN A 60 -0.44 -0.91 -7.01
C ASN A 60 -0.15 -1.21 -5.53
N ALA A 61 0.06 -2.48 -5.21
CA ALA A 61 0.42 -2.97 -3.87
C ALA A 61 1.94 -3.01 -3.70
N ILE A 62 2.46 -2.25 -2.74
CA ILE A 62 3.88 -2.17 -2.42
C ILE A 62 4.06 -2.61 -0.98
N ALA A 63 4.96 -3.57 -0.72
CA ALA A 63 5.32 -3.99 0.62
C ALA A 63 6.83 -4.07 0.78
N GLU A 64 7.29 -3.70 1.97
CA GLU A 64 8.69 -3.84 2.37
C GLU A 64 8.75 -4.49 3.76
N ARG A 65 9.56 -5.54 3.88
CA ARG A 65 9.88 -6.11 5.19
C ARG A 65 10.98 -5.29 5.85
N ARG A 66 10.79 -4.90 7.11
CA ARG A 66 11.81 -4.17 7.87
C ARG A 66 13.07 -4.99 8.15
N ALA A 67 12.95 -6.31 8.21
CA ALA A 67 14.08 -7.22 8.35
C ALA A 67 14.76 -7.46 6.98
N GLY A 68 15.99 -6.95 6.81
CA GLY A 68 16.78 -7.06 5.57
C GLY A 68 17.36 -8.44 5.25
N ASN A 69 16.90 -9.49 5.93
CA ASN A 69 17.38 -10.86 5.75
C ASN A 69 16.45 -11.63 4.79
N SER A 70 16.94 -12.73 4.23
CA SER A 70 16.16 -13.63 3.37
C SER A 70 15.21 -14.58 4.13
N LEU A 71 15.13 -14.44 5.46
CA LEU A 71 14.44 -15.34 6.39
C LEU A 71 13.70 -14.52 7.44
N ILE A 72 12.64 -15.09 8.02
CA ILE A 72 11.93 -14.52 9.18
C ILE A 72 12.16 -15.36 10.43
N PRO A 73 12.29 -14.74 11.62
CA PRO A 73 12.50 -15.47 12.86
C PRO A 73 11.22 -16.21 13.31
N LEU A 74 11.39 -17.39 13.90
CA LEU A 74 10.27 -18.17 14.45
C LEU A 74 9.63 -17.49 15.67
N THR A 75 10.43 -16.98 16.60
CA THR A 75 9.99 -16.52 17.94
C THR A 75 10.04 -15.01 18.14
N ALA A 76 10.48 -14.24 17.14
CA ALA A 76 10.55 -12.79 17.21
C ALA A 76 9.55 -12.13 16.23
N PRO A 77 9.13 -10.87 16.47
CA PRO A 77 8.22 -10.17 15.57
C PRO A 77 8.82 -9.98 14.19
N THR A 78 7.98 -10.15 13.17
CA THR A 78 8.26 -9.79 11.80
C THR A 78 7.36 -8.61 11.42
N GLU A 79 7.98 -7.51 11.01
CA GLU A 79 7.29 -6.27 10.62
C GLU A 79 7.39 -6.04 9.10
N TYR A 80 6.25 -5.69 8.52
CA TYR A 80 6.11 -5.20 7.14
C TYR A 80 5.46 -3.83 7.13
N THR A 81 5.95 -2.97 6.24
CA THR A 81 5.26 -1.73 5.86
C THR A 81 4.63 -1.92 4.49
N GLY A 82 3.40 -1.45 4.31
CA GLY A 82 2.66 -1.59 3.07
C GLY A 82 2.00 -0.29 2.64
N GLU A 83 1.96 -0.08 1.33
CA GLU A 83 1.35 1.10 0.71
C GLU A 83 0.56 0.65 -0.52
N CYS A 84 -0.67 1.12 -0.61
CA CYS A 84 -1.49 1.03 -1.82
C CYS A 84 -1.44 2.37 -2.55
N THR A 85 -1.12 2.35 -3.84
CA THR A 85 -1.05 3.56 -4.67
C THR A 85 -1.93 3.41 -5.90
N ASP A 86 -2.81 4.38 -6.14
CA ASP A 86 -3.63 4.42 -7.36
C ASP A 86 -3.85 5.84 -7.90
N SER A 87 -5.06 6.15 -8.38
CA SER A 87 -5.39 7.42 -8.99
C SER A 87 -5.58 8.52 -7.95
N ILE A 88 -5.55 9.78 -8.40
CA ILE A 88 -5.35 10.94 -7.54
C ILE A 88 -6.54 11.30 -6.64
N LEU A 89 -7.70 10.68 -6.85
CA LEU A 89 -8.92 10.83 -6.06
C LEU A 89 -9.39 9.52 -5.43
N ASP A 90 -8.61 8.45 -5.58
CA ASP A 90 -9.04 7.13 -5.13
C ASP A 90 -8.66 6.89 -3.67
N ASP A 91 -9.60 6.37 -2.91
CA ASP A 91 -9.41 5.95 -1.52
C ASP A 91 -9.27 4.42 -1.49
N THR A 92 -8.03 3.95 -1.60
CA THR A 92 -7.76 2.50 -1.62
C THR A 92 -7.92 1.86 -0.24
N GLN A 93 -8.52 0.67 -0.20
CA GLN A 93 -8.54 -0.19 0.98
C GLN A 93 -7.34 -1.14 0.96
N GLN A 94 -6.73 -1.35 2.13
CA GLN A 94 -5.62 -2.27 2.30
C GLN A 94 -5.83 -3.25 3.45
N TRP A 95 -5.36 -4.48 3.27
CA TRP A 95 -5.31 -5.49 4.32
C TRP A 95 -4.26 -6.55 4.04
N TRP A 96 -3.84 -7.23 5.09
CA TRP A 96 -2.80 -8.24 5.08
C TRP A 96 -3.36 -9.61 5.38
N THR A 97 -2.87 -10.62 4.67
CA THR A 97 -3.10 -12.02 5.06
C THR A 97 -1.79 -12.79 5.10
N VAL A 98 -1.65 -13.66 6.09
CA VAL A 98 -0.53 -14.61 6.16
C VAL A 98 -1.07 -16.02 6.08
N HIS A 99 -0.49 -16.84 5.20
CA HIS A 99 -0.91 -18.22 4.97
C HIS A 99 0.20 -19.19 5.33
N ARG A 100 -0.19 -20.28 5.99
CA ARG A 100 0.65 -21.44 6.29
C ARG A 100 0.10 -22.62 5.51
N ASN A 101 0.87 -23.13 4.55
CA ASN A 101 0.47 -24.25 3.69
C ASN A 101 -0.93 -24.04 3.05
N GLY A 102 -1.22 -22.81 2.62
CA GLY A 102 -2.50 -22.41 2.02
C GLY A 102 -3.65 -22.16 3.01
N THR A 103 -3.44 -22.31 4.32
CA THR A 103 -4.42 -21.93 5.35
C THR A 103 -4.10 -20.54 5.89
N MET A 104 -5.05 -19.63 5.87
CA MET A 104 -4.90 -18.29 6.46
C MET A 104 -4.76 -18.40 7.99
N VAL A 105 -3.70 -17.82 8.52
CA VAL A 105 -3.37 -17.80 9.96
C VAL A 105 -3.34 -16.40 10.56
N VAL A 106 -3.15 -15.37 9.73
CA VAL A 106 -3.26 -13.96 10.11
C VAL A 106 -4.12 -13.22 9.10
N ASP A 107 -4.96 -12.33 9.62
CA ASP A 107 -5.79 -11.37 8.88
C ASP A 107 -5.74 -10.04 9.63
N SER A 108 -5.23 -8.99 8.98
CA SER A 108 -5.04 -7.67 9.60
C SER A 108 -5.44 -6.56 8.65
N SER A 109 -6.27 -5.63 9.11
CA SER A 109 -6.63 -4.40 8.39
C SER A 109 -5.76 -3.21 8.77
N GLU A 110 -4.64 -3.44 9.47
CA GLU A 110 -3.71 -2.37 9.83
C GLU A 110 -2.84 -1.96 8.64
N GLU A 111 -2.31 -0.74 8.69
CA GLU A 111 -1.43 -0.22 7.65
C GLU A 111 -0.16 -1.08 7.53
N ASN A 112 0.44 -1.37 8.68
CA ASN A 112 1.63 -2.21 8.81
C ASN A 112 1.22 -3.58 9.35
N LEU A 113 1.91 -4.63 8.90
CA LEU A 113 1.71 -5.98 9.42
C LEU A 113 2.83 -6.29 10.43
N GLU A 114 2.43 -6.71 11.63
CA GLU A 114 3.34 -7.26 12.63
C GLU A 114 2.80 -8.63 13.09
N PHE A 115 3.63 -9.66 13.05
CA PHE A 115 3.25 -10.98 13.58
C PHE A 115 4.47 -11.78 14.05
N ILE A 116 4.24 -12.74 14.95
CA ILE A 116 5.23 -13.72 15.40
C ILE A 116 4.86 -15.09 14.80
N ALA A 117 5.80 -15.71 14.08
CA ALA A 117 5.53 -16.95 13.34
C ALA A 117 5.12 -18.12 14.27
N ALA A 118 5.74 -18.26 15.44
CA ALA A 118 5.38 -19.27 16.43
C ALA A 118 3.95 -19.11 16.95
N GLU A 119 3.47 -17.88 17.13
CA GLU A 119 2.10 -17.60 17.60
C GLU A 119 1.06 -17.89 16.51
N ALA A 120 1.43 -17.67 15.24
CA ALA A 120 0.66 -18.08 14.08
C ALA A 120 0.75 -19.59 13.77
N GLY A 121 1.48 -20.36 14.59
CA GLY A 121 1.56 -21.81 14.52
C GLY A 121 2.52 -22.35 13.46
N PHE A 122 3.46 -21.54 12.98
CA PHE A 122 4.53 -22.00 12.10
C PHE A 122 5.55 -22.84 12.86
N LEU A 123 6.24 -23.71 12.13
CA LEU A 123 7.41 -24.46 12.59
C LEU A 123 8.66 -24.02 11.83
N ASP A 124 9.83 -24.36 12.38
CA ASP A 124 11.12 -24.17 11.70
C ASP A 124 11.14 -24.88 10.34
N GLY A 125 11.63 -24.18 9.31
CA GLY A 125 11.69 -24.67 7.93
C GLY A 125 10.38 -24.60 7.14
N GLU A 126 9.30 -24.09 7.74
CA GLU A 126 8.06 -23.83 6.99
C GLU A 126 8.15 -22.51 6.19
N VAL A 127 7.32 -22.41 5.15
CA VAL A 127 7.21 -21.20 4.32
C VAL A 127 5.95 -20.44 4.73
N ALA A 128 6.13 -19.18 5.10
CA ALA A 128 5.06 -18.22 5.28
C ALA A 128 4.79 -17.52 3.94
N THR A 129 3.52 -17.50 3.54
CA THR A 129 3.05 -16.73 2.38
C THR A 129 2.39 -15.46 2.89
N ILE A 130 3.05 -14.32 2.71
CA ILE A 130 2.54 -13.00 3.09
C ILE A 130 1.88 -12.38 1.86
N ASN A 131 0.66 -11.87 2.03
CA ASN A 131 -0.03 -11.11 1.00
C ASN A 131 -0.42 -9.73 1.53
N LEU A 132 -0.10 -8.70 0.74
CA LEU A 132 -0.72 -7.38 0.86
C LEU A 132 -1.78 -7.27 -0.23
N HIS A 133 -3.01 -7.03 0.17
CA HIS A 133 -4.12 -6.79 -0.74
C HIS A 133 -4.45 -5.31 -0.79
N CYS A 134 -4.65 -4.80 -1.98
CA CYS A 134 -5.13 -3.45 -2.24
C CYS A 134 -6.40 -3.52 -3.08
N MET A 135 -7.39 -2.69 -2.78
CA MET A 135 -8.64 -2.60 -3.53
C MET A 135 -9.05 -1.15 -3.69
N ASP A 136 -9.43 -0.75 -4.90
CA ASP A 136 -9.91 0.60 -5.22
C ASP A 136 -11.41 0.78 -4.93
N GLU A 137 -11.94 2.00 -5.12
CA GLU A 137 -13.36 2.31 -4.98
C GLU A 137 -14.25 1.54 -5.97
N PHE A 138 -13.68 1.10 -7.09
CA PHE A 138 -14.36 0.30 -8.12
C PHE A 138 -14.34 -1.21 -7.83
N SER A 139 -13.85 -1.63 -6.67
CA SER A 139 -13.72 -3.03 -6.25
C SER A 139 -12.77 -3.87 -7.14
N VAL A 140 -11.85 -3.21 -7.85
CA VAL A 140 -10.75 -3.88 -8.54
C VAL A 140 -9.57 -3.97 -7.58
N SER A 141 -8.97 -5.15 -7.51
CA SER A 141 -7.94 -5.45 -6.51
C SER A 141 -6.64 -5.92 -7.12
N SER A 142 -5.53 -5.59 -6.47
CA SER A 142 -4.24 -6.22 -6.69
C SER A 142 -3.75 -6.91 -5.42
N THR A 143 -2.77 -7.79 -5.58
CA THR A 143 -2.17 -8.47 -4.44
C THR A 143 -0.69 -8.64 -4.68
N LEU A 144 0.12 -8.11 -3.77
CA LEU A 144 1.52 -8.44 -3.69
C LEU A 144 1.67 -9.68 -2.82
N LYS A 145 2.46 -10.64 -3.30
CA LYS A 145 2.73 -11.90 -2.61
C LYS A 145 4.22 -12.08 -2.37
N GLU A 146 4.60 -12.45 -1.15
CA GLU A 146 5.95 -12.91 -0.81
C GLU A 146 5.89 -14.27 -0.12
N ASP A 147 6.70 -15.21 -0.59
CA ASP A 147 6.92 -16.50 0.07
C ASP A 147 8.29 -16.47 0.77
N ILE A 148 8.31 -16.63 2.09
CA ILE A 148 9.53 -16.56 2.91
C ILE A 148 9.66 -17.72 3.88
N LEU A 149 10.89 -18.20 4.08
CA LEU A 149 11.21 -19.29 4.98
C LEU A 149 11.30 -18.79 6.44
N VAL A 150 10.70 -19.57 7.35
CA VAL A 150 10.79 -19.38 8.80
C VAL A 150 12.03 -20.09 9.33
N ASP A 151 12.85 -19.36 10.08
CA ASP A 151 14.04 -19.87 10.75
C ASP A 151 13.88 -19.79 12.27
N GLY A 152 13.89 -20.96 12.91
CA GLY A 152 13.87 -21.13 14.36
C GLY A 152 15.22 -21.53 14.94
N THR A 153 16.28 -21.55 14.15
CA THR A 153 17.61 -21.94 14.61
C THR A 153 18.26 -20.81 15.40
N ASP A 154 18.59 -21.07 16.67
CA ASP A 154 19.32 -20.10 17.48
C ASP A 154 20.70 -19.81 16.86
N PRO A 155 21.12 -18.53 16.79
CA PRO A 155 22.41 -18.17 16.21
C PRO A 155 23.55 -18.73 17.06
N ALA A 156 24.43 -19.52 16.45
CA ALA A 156 25.70 -19.92 17.06
C ALA A 156 26.73 -18.78 16.89
N TRP A 157 27.31 -18.31 18.00
CA TRP A 157 28.41 -17.36 17.98
C TRP A 157 29.62 -17.92 18.71
N GLU A 158 30.81 -17.65 18.19
CA GLU A 158 32.09 -17.97 18.82
C GLU A 158 32.93 -16.68 18.87
N ALA A 159 33.50 -16.36 20.03
CA ALA A 159 34.38 -15.20 20.19
C ALA A 159 35.71 -15.63 20.83
N THR A 160 36.81 -15.23 20.20
CA THR A 160 38.17 -15.42 20.72
C THR A 160 38.72 -14.11 21.25
N PHE A 161 39.22 -14.13 22.49
CA PHE A 161 39.88 -12.99 23.12
C PHE A 161 41.39 -13.25 23.17
N GLU A 162 42.17 -12.42 22.49
CA GLU A 162 43.63 -12.38 22.65
C GLU A 162 44.01 -11.29 23.66
N PHE A 163 44.64 -11.70 24.76
CA PHE A 163 45.24 -10.76 25.70
C PHE A 163 46.70 -10.50 25.32
N PRO A 164 47.11 -9.24 25.08
CA PRO A 164 48.52 -8.94 24.86
C PRO A 164 49.31 -9.18 26.15
N CYS A 165 50.27 -10.08 26.09
CA CYS A 165 51.17 -10.38 27.19
C CYS A 165 52.09 -9.16 27.42
N ARG A 166 51.85 -8.38 28.48
CA ARG A 166 52.74 -7.27 28.87
C ARG A 166 54.06 -7.85 29.41
N ARG A 167 55.16 -7.62 28.69
CA ARG A 167 56.53 -7.81 29.17
C ARG A 167 56.96 -6.65 30.08
#